data_AF-A0A2E4URS2-F1
#
_entry.id   AF-A0A2E4URS2-F1
#
_cell.length_a   1.000
_cell.length_b   1.000
_cell.length_c   1.000
_cell.angle_alpha   90.00
_cell.angle_beta   90.00
_cell.angle_gamma   90.00
#
_symmetry.space_group_name_H-M   'P 1'
#
loop_
_entity.id
_entity.type
_entity.pdbx_description
1 polymer ?
#
loop_
_entity_poly.entity_id
_entity_poly.type
_entity_poly.pdbx_seq_one_letter_code
_entity_poly.pdbx_strand_id
1 'polypeptide(L)' 'WIRWPRIEIRMYHDVLTAEVTQFERIRNFRYRYEVPNDGMFQPDEKAQINRFLGELLTFCISHGHSLERVTF' A
#
# COMPACT_ATOMS: atom_id res chain seq x y z
N TRP A 1 2.86 -21.75 1.09
CA TRP A 1 2.66 -20.67 2.07
C TRP A 1 2.87 -19.35 1.35
N ILE A 2 1.91 -18.42 1.41
CA ILE A 2 2.02 -17.11 0.78
C ILE A 2 2.89 -16.21 1.65
N ARG A 3 3.90 -15.56 1.07
CA ARG A 3 4.68 -14.51 1.74
C ARG A 3 3.97 -13.18 1.52
N TRP A 4 3.45 -12.60 2.58
CA TRP A 4 2.86 -11.25 2.53
C TRP A 4 3.94 -10.19 2.35
N PRO A 5 3.65 -9.11 1.59
CA PRO A 5 4.59 -8.02 1.44
C PRO A 5 4.73 -7.23 2.75
N ARG A 6 5.94 -6.71 3.01
CA ARG A 6 6.14 -5.73 4.07
C ARG A 6 5.76 -4.35 3.56
N ILE A 7 4.74 -3.76 4.19
CA ILE A 7 4.21 -2.44 3.85
C ILE A 7 4.28 -1.56 5.10
N GLU A 8 4.88 -0.37 4.99
CA GLU A 8 4.76 0.67 6.02
C GLU A 8 3.75 1.72 5.54
N ILE A 9 2.78 2.01 6.40
CA ILE A 9 1.62 2.87 6.10
C ILE A 9 1.66 4.07 7.04
N ARG A 10 1.38 5.26 6.51
CA ARG A 10 1.11 6.46 7.30
C ARG A 10 -0.37 6.77 7.25
N MET A 11 -0.96 6.96 8.43
CA MET A 11 -2.34 7.40 8.61
C MET A 11 -2.40 8.92 8.71
N TYR A 12 -3.35 9.51 8.01
CA TYR A 12 -3.68 10.93 8.07
C TYR A 12 -5.09 11.07 8.64
N HIS A 13 -5.18 11.58 9.86
CA HIS A 13 -6.45 11.66 10.59
C HIS A 13 -7.29 12.89 10.21
N ASP A 14 -6.64 13.97 9.78
CA ASP A 14 -7.25 15.23 9.36
C ASP A 14 -8.01 15.11 8.04
N VAL A 15 -7.48 14.30 7.11
CA VAL A 15 -8.08 14.04 5.78
C VAL A 15 -8.62 12.61 5.64
N LEU A 16 -8.71 11.87 6.75
CA LEU A 16 -9.26 10.50 6.82
C LEU A 16 -8.69 9.58 5.73
N THR A 17 -7.38 9.61 5.51
CA THR A 17 -6.72 8.83 4.47
C THR A 17 -5.48 8.11 4.99
N ALA A 18 -4.92 7.25 4.15
CA ALA A 18 -3.69 6.55 4.42
C ALA A 18 -2.85 6.50 3.15
N GLU A 19 -1.53 6.45 3.32
CA GLU A 19 -0.61 6.23 2.20
C GLU A 19 0.44 5.18 2.54
N VAL A 20 0.93 4.50 1.51
CA VAL A 20 2.10 3.64 1.64
C VAL A 20 3.38 4.48 1.61
N THR A 21 4.12 4.49 2.70
CA THR A 21 5.42 5.19 2.79
C THR A 21 6.60 4.29 2.39
N GLN A 22 6.42 2.98 2.50
CA GLN A 22 7.38 1.98 2.05
C GLN A 22 6.69 0.72 1.55
N PHE A 23 7.23 0.15 0.47
CA PHE A 23 6.88 -1.18 -0.01
C PHE A 23 8.16 -2.03 -0.16
N GLU A 24 8.23 -3.15 0.55
CA GLU A 24 9.42 -4.02 0.63
C GLU A 24 10.70 -3.24 1.00
N ARG A 25 11.60 -3.00 0.03
CA ARG A 25 12.87 -2.29 0.23
C ARG A 25 12.85 -0.86 -0.32
N ILE A 26 11.74 -0.45 -0.94
CA ILE A 26 11.61 0.82 -1.63
C ILE A 26 10.86 1.81 -0.72
N ARG A 27 11.52 2.94 -0.46
CA ARG A 27 10.98 4.10 0.27
C ARG A 27 10.99 5.32 -0.67
N ASN A 28 10.41 6.43 -0.21
CA ASN A 28 10.50 7.74 -0.87
C ASN A 28 9.99 7.74 -2.32
N PHE A 29 8.84 7.09 -2.55
CA PHE A 29 8.16 7.12 -3.84
C PHE A 29 7.88 8.55 -4.28
N ARG A 30 8.27 8.88 -5.51
CA ARG A 30 7.90 10.16 -6.12
C ARG A 30 6.45 10.11 -6.57
N TYR A 31 5.77 11.26 -6.51
CA TYR A 31 4.42 11.38 -7.04
C TYR A 31 4.37 11.00 -8.53
N ARG A 32 5.39 11.43 -9.29
CA ARG A 32 5.59 11.03 -10.68
C ARG A 32 7.07 10.80 -10.97
N TYR A 33 7.39 9.78 -11.75
CA TYR A 33 8.71 9.56 -12.30
C TYR A 33 8.75 10.02 -13.77
N GLU A 34 9.78 10.79 -14.13
CA GLU A 34 10.07 11.10 -15.53
C GLU A 34 10.65 9.87 -16.23
N VAL A 35 10.50 9.81 -17.55
CA VAL A 35 11.05 8.73 -18.36
C VAL A 35 12.02 9.29 -19.41
N PRO A 36 13.21 8.69 -19.57
CA PRO A 36 13.71 7.51 -18.85
C PRO A 36 14.11 7.80 -17.40
N ASN A 37 14.06 6.79 -16.53
CA ASN A 37 14.66 6.86 -15.19
C ASN A 37 15.47 5.59 -14.88
N ASP A 38 16.64 5.76 -14.26
CA ASP A 38 17.58 4.68 -13.97
C ASP A 38 17.01 3.62 -13.00
N GLY A 39 16.01 4.01 -12.20
CA GLY A 39 15.30 3.12 -11.29
C GLY A 39 14.23 2.26 -11.96
N MET A 40 13.98 2.45 -13.26
CA MET A 40 12.94 1.76 -14.05
C MET A 40 11.54 1.80 -13.41
N PHE A 41 11.24 2.86 -12.66
CA PHE A 41 9.93 3.07 -12.06
C PHE A 41 8.90 3.43 -13.12
N GLN A 42 7.67 2.97 -12.90
CA GLN A 42 6.53 3.46 -13.68
C GLN A 42 6.28 4.94 -13.36
N PRO A 43 5.79 5.73 -14.34
CA PRO A 43 5.51 7.14 -14.11
C PRO A 43 4.59 7.40 -12.91
N ASP A 44 3.61 6.54 -12.64
CA ASP A 44 2.59 6.67 -11.60
C ASP A 44 2.73 5.64 -10.45
N GLU A 45 3.92 5.08 -10.24
CA GLU A 45 4.21 4.02 -9.26
C GLU A 45 3.60 4.27 -7.87
N LYS A 46 3.69 5.52 -7.36
CA LYS A 46 3.11 5.90 -6.06
C LYS A 46 1.59 5.71 -6.03
N ALA A 47 0.89 6.08 -7.10
CA ALA A 47 -0.55 5.90 -7.19
C ALA A 47 -0.91 4.42 -7.28
N GLN A 48 -0.14 3.62 -8.03
CA GLN A 48 -0.34 2.18 -8.15
C GLN A 48 -0.22 1.47 -6.80
N ILE A 49 0.82 1.79 -6.01
CA ILE A 49 1.03 1.15 -4.70
C ILE A 49 -0.05 1.56 -3.68
N ASN A 50 -0.46 2.84 -3.67
CA ASN A 50 -1.56 3.27 -2.81
C ASN A 50 -2.89 2.58 -3.20
N ARG A 51 -3.14 2.38 -4.51
CA ARG A 51 -4.31 1.63 -4.99
C ARG A 51 -4.24 0.16 -4.56
N PHE A 52 -3.09 -0.48 -4.73
CA PHE A 52 -2.87 -1.86 -4.31
C PHE A 52 -3.19 -2.06 -2.83
N LEU A 53 -2.77 -1.13 -1.95
CA LEU A 53 -3.15 -1.19 -0.53
C LEU A 53 -4.67 -1.19 -0.35
N GLY A 54 -5.40 -0.33 -1.05
CA GLY A 54 -6.86 -0.28 -0.99
C GLY A 54 -7.52 -1.58 -1.45
N GLU A 55 -7.05 -2.15 -2.57
CA GLU A 55 -7.51 -3.44 -3.09
C GLU A 55 -7.26 -4.58 -2.09
N LEU A 56 -6.05 -4.61 -1.51
CA LEU A 56 -5.66 -5.61 -0.52
C LEU A 56 -6.54 -5.52 0.74
N LEU A 57 -6.74 -4.32 1.28
CA LEU A 57 -7.60 -4.13 2.46
C LEU A 57 -9.06 -4.48 2.16
N THR A 58 -9.56 -4.12 0.98
CA THR A 58 -10.92 -4.47 0.53
C THR A 58 -11.09 -5.99 0.45
N PHE A 59 -10.07 -6.69 -0.06
CA PHE A 59 -10.05 -8.14 -0.11
C PHE A 59 -10.07 -8.74 1.31
N CYS A 60 -9.24 -8.23 2.22
CA CYS A 60 -9.19 -8.66 3.62
C CYS A 60 -10.50 -8.38 4.36
N ILE A 61 -11.20 -7.28 4.09
CA ILE A 61 -12.50 -6.99 4.72
C ILE A 61 -13.57 -7.95 4.20
N SER A 62 -13.56 -8.26 2.89
CA SER A 62 -14.59 -9.08 2.26
C SER A 62 -14.42 -10.58 2.51
N HIS A 63 -13.18 -11.05 2.60
CA HIS A 63 -12.85 -12.48 2.65
C HIS A 63 -11.94 -12.86 3.82
N GLY A 64 -11.53 -11.89 4.65
CA GLY A 64 -10.63 -12.14 5.76
C GLY A 64 -11.28 -13.00 6.83
N HIS A 65 -10.50 -13.93 7.38
CA HIS A 65 -10.89 -14.70 8.55
C HIS A 65 -10.11 -14.17 9.74
N SER A 66 -10.83 -13.67 10.74
CA SER A 66 -10.23 -13.32 12.03
C SER A 66 -10.12 -14.58 12.88
N LEU A 67 -8.93 -14.81 13.44
CA LEU A 67 -8.76 -15.81 14.51
C LEU A 67 -9.36 -15.32 15.83
N GLU A 68 -9.48 -14.01 15.99
CA GLU A 68 -10.16 -13.39 17.11
C GLU A 68 -11.67 -13.34 16.87
N ARG A 69 -12.42 -13.78 17.87
CA ARG A 69 -13.87 -13.64 17.87
C ARG A 69 -14.20 -12.16 18.07
N VAL A 70 -14.86 -11.55 17.10
CA VAL A 70 -15.35 -10.17 17.24
C VAL A 70 -16.37 -10.12 18.37
N THR A 71 -16.00 -9.51 19.50
CA THR A 71 -16.92 -9.17 20.59
C THR A 71 -17.44 -7.76 20.34
N PHE A 72 -18.75 -7.62 20.22
CA PHE A 72 -19.46 -6.34 20.18
C PHE A 72 -19.75 -5.85 21.59
#